data_AF-A0A1D2RFP9-F1
#
_entry.id   AF-A0A1D2RFP9-F1
#
_cell.length_a   1.000
_cell.length_b   1.000
_cell.length_c   1.000
_cell.angle_alpha   90.00
_cell.angle_beta   90.00
_cell.angle_gamma   90.00
#
_symmetry.space_group_name_H-M   'P 1'
#
loop_
_entity.id
_entity.type
_entity.pdbx_description
1 polymer ?
#
loop_
_entity_poly.entity_id
_entity_poly.type
_entity_poly.pdbx_seq_one_letter_code
_entity_poly.pdbx_strand_id
1 'polypeptide(L)'
;MMLSSYIIQDILSAFEKDEKTLRETIEKFERRYPNDFDFVGVCAKFNDYLASGDKKKLLEVKRGLEDLRTLRNMSCGGGSALPFKDRRNTK
;
A
#
# COMPACT_ATOMS: atom_id res chain seq x y z
N MET A 1 5.34 -9.50 -9.10
CA MET A 1 5.49 -9.33 -7.64
C MET A 1 4.71 -8.10 -7.25
N MET A 2 3.79 -8.18 -6.29
CA MET A 2 2.96 -7.06 -5.85
C MET A 2 3.59 -6.43 -4.59
N LEU A 3 3.46 -5.12 -4.41
CA LEU A 3 3.79 -4.41 -3.17
C LEU A 3 3.14 -5.09 -1.95
N SER A 4 3.87 -5.21 -0.85
CA SER A 4 3.29 -5.68 0.41
C SER A 4 2.55 -4.55 1.14
N SER A 5 1.55 -4.87 1.95
CA SER A 5 0.83 -3.91 2.81
C SER A 5 1.76 -3.13 3.75
N TYR A 6 2.85 -3.75 4.21
CA TYR A 6 3.90 -3.11 5.01
C TYR A 6 4.63 -1.99 4.25
N ILE A 7 4.91 -2.21 2.97
CA ILE A 7 5.58 -1.21 2.12
C ILE A 7 4.63 -0.03 1.89
N ILE A 8 3.34 -0.30 1.67
CA ILE A 8 2.33 0.75 1.52
C ILE A 8 2.21 1.59 2.79
N GLN A 9 2.29 0.96 3.97
CA GLN A 9 2.32 1.66 5.24
C GLN A 9 3.59 2.53 5.41
N ASP A 10 4.75 2.06 4.94
CA ASP A 10 5.98 2.86 4.93
C ASP A 10 5.86 4.12 4.05
N ILE A 11 5.24 3.99 2.88
CA ILE A 11 4.93 5.12 1.98
C ILE A 11 3.96 6.10 2.65
N LEU A 12 2.93 5.61 3.33
CA LEU A 12 2.00 6.46 4.09
C LEU A 12 2.67 7.18 5.27
N SER A 13 3.65 6.56 5.92
CA SER A 13 4.45 7.24 6.95
C SER A 13 5.36 8.32 6.35
N ALA A 14 5.84 8.13 5.12
CA ALA A 14 6.62 9.15 4.40
C ALA A 14 5.78 10.39 4.04
N PHE A 15 4.47 10.22 3.83
CA PHE A 15 3.51 11.31 3.62
C PHE A 15 3.44 12.30 4.79
N GLU A 16 3.72 11.86 6.02
CA GLU A 16 3.67 12.71 7.23
C GLU A 16 4.99 13.42 7.52
N LYS A 17 6.07 13.08 6.79
CA LYS A 17 7.40 13.68 6.98
C LYS A 17 7.63 14.84 6.04
N ASP A 18 7.93 14.54 4.78
CA ASP A 18 8.35 15.52 3.77
C ASP A 18 7.95 15.06 2.38
N GLU A 19 7.52 15.99 1.52
CA GLU A 19 7.20 15.72 0.12
C GLU A 19 8.39 15.11 -0.64
N LYS A 20 9.60 15.58 -0.35
CA LYS A 20 10.83 15.07 -0.98
C LYS A 20 11.03 13.59 -0.66
N THR A 21 10.95 13.23 0.63
CA THR A 21 11.09 11.84 1.09
C THR A 21 10.01 10.95 0.49
N LEU A 22 8.77 11.45 0.44
CA LEU A 22 7.65 10.75 -0.18
C LEU A 22 7.92 10.46 -1.66
N ARG A 23 8.37 11.47 -2.41
CA ARG A 23 8.69 11.33 -3.83
C ARG A 23 9.80 10.29 -4.05
N GLU A 24 10.90 10.39 -3.32
CA GLU A 24 12.01 9.42 -3.44
C GLU A 24 11.54 7.98 -3.13
N THR A 25 10.64 7.84 -2.15
CA THR A 25 10.05 6.56 -1.76
C THR A 25 9.15 6.00 -2.86
N ILE A 26 8.28 6.83 -3.44
CA ILE A 26 7.38 6.44 -4.54
C ILE A 26 8.20 6.01 -5.76
N GLU A 27 9.16 6.82 -6.22
CA GLU A 27 10.00 6.50 -7.39
C GLU A 27 10.79 5.19 -7.19
N LYS A 28 11.30 4.97 -5.98
CA LYS A 28 12.01 3.73 -5.62
C LYS A 28 11.12 2.50 -5.75
N PHE A 29 9.89 2.58 -5.25
CA PHE A 29 8.97 1.44 -5.30
C PHE A 29 8.32 1.24 -6.66
N GLU A 30 8.10 2.32 -7.43
CA GLU A 30 7.58 2.25 -8.80
C GLU A 30 8.52 1.44 -9.68
N ARG A 31 9.83 1.75 -9.63
CA ARG A 31 10.87 0.99 -10.36
C ARG A 31 10.99 -0.44 -9.90
N ARG A 32 10.75 -0.72 -8.61
CA ARG A 32 10.86 -2.06 -8.04
C ARG A 32 9.66 -2.94 -8.37
N TYR A 33 8.50 -2.33 -8.57
CA TYR A 33 7.23 -3.02 -8.81
C TYR A 33 6.50 -2.46 -10.04
N PRO A 34 7.12 -2.50 -11.24
CA PRO A 34 6.53 -1.94 -12.45
C PRO A 34 5.28 -2.68 -12.93
N ASN A 35 5.10 -3.93 -12.49
CA ASN A 35 3.94 -4.76 -12.84
C ASN A 35 2.78 -4.62 -11.84
N ASP A 36 2.90 -3.73 -10.87
CA ASP A 36 1.88 -3.47 -9.87
C ASP A 36 0.97 -2.33 -10.38
N PHE A 37 0.04 -2.67 -11.26
CA PHE A 37 -0.78 -1.68 -11.97
C PHE A 37 -1.59 -0.79 -11.01
N ASP A 38 -2.06 -1.32 -9.88
CA ASP A 38 -2.76 -0.52 -8.88
C ASP A 38 -1.82 0.53 -8.28
N PHE A 39 -0.61 0.12 -7.89
CA PHE A 39 0.38 1.05 -7.33
C PHE A 39 0.89 2.06 -8.37
N VAL A 40 1.14 1.61 -9.60
CA VAL A 40 1.53 2.49 -10.71
C VAL A 40 0.44 3.53 -11.00
N GLY A 41 -0.84 3.15 -10.93
CA GLY A 41 -1.96 4.08 -11.06
C GLY A 41 -1.96 5.15 -9.97
N VAL A 42 -1.62 4.79 -8.73
CA VAL A 42 -1.46 5.75 -7.63
C VAL A 42 -0.23 6.65 -7.84
N CYS A 43 0.89 6.11 -8.34
CA CYS A 43 2.09 6.89 -8.68
C CYS A 43 1.79 7.92 -9.77
N ALA A 44 1.01 7.57 -10.79
CA ALA A 44 0.59 8.49 -11.85
C ALA A 44 -0.21 9.68 -11.30
N LYS A 45 -1.14 9.43 -10.36
CA LYS A 45 -1.88 10.50 -9.66
C LYS A 45 -0.96 11.38 -8.82
N PHE A 46 0.08 10.81 -8.21
CA PHE A 46 1.07 11.57 -7.47
C PHE A 46 1.91 12.47 -8.38
N ASN A 47 2.30 12.00 -9.58
CA ASN A 47 2.96 12.83 -10.58
C ASN A 47 2.05 13.98 -11.06
N ASP A 48 0.76 13.71 -11.22
CA ASP A 48 -0.23 14.74 -11.58
C ASP A 48 -0.42 15.77 -10.47
N TYR A 49 -0.32 15.38 -9.20
CA TYR A 49 -0.19 16.29 -8.07
C TYR A 49 1.08 17.15 -8.19
N LEU A 50 2.26 16.55 -8.41
CA LEU A 50 3.52 17.29 -8.53
C LEU A 50 3.49 18.31 -9.68
N ALA A 51 2.80 17.99 -10.79
CA ALA A 51 2.66 18.87 -11.93
C ALA A 51 1.67 20.03 -11.68
N SER A 52 0.62 19.80 -10.90
CA SER A 52 -0.46 20.79 -10.70
C SER A 52 -0.41 21.54 -9.36
N GLY A 53 0.29 21.01 -8.36
CA GLY A 53 0.30 21.51 -6.98
C GLY A 53 -1.04 21.36 -6.24
N ASP A 54 -2.00 20.61 -6.80
CA ASP A 54 -3.35 20.52 -6.25
C ASP A 54 -3.43 19.55 -5.06
N LYS A 55 -3.65 20.09 -3.85
CA LYS A 55 -3.73 19.30 -2.61
C LYS A 55 -4.88 18.29 -2.58
N LYS A 56 -5.93 18.44 -3.39
CA LYS A 56 -7.00 17.43 -3.48
C LYS A 56 -6.48 16.16 -4.14
N LYS A 57 -5.63 16.28 -5.15
CA LYS A 57 -4.97 15.12 -5.78
C LYS A 57 -4.06 14.40 -4.79
N LEU A 58 -3.35 15.15 -3.95
CA LEU A 58 -2.54 14.56 -2.88
C LEU A 58 -3.39 13.74 -1.89
N LEU A 59 -4.57 14.24 -1.52
CA LEU A 59 -5.54 13.50 -0.70
C LEU A 59 -6.06 12.24 -1.41
N GLU A 60 -6.33 12.31 -2.71
CA GLU A 60 -6.74 11.14 -3.50
C GLU A 60 -5.64 10.07 -3.56
N VAL A 61 -4.36 10.47 -3.69
CA VAL A 61 -3.22 9.55 -3.64
C VAL A 61 -3.14 8.87 -2.29
N LYS A 62 -3.24 9.64 -1.18
CA LYS A 62 -3.24 9.08 0.18
C LYS A 62 -4.36 8.05 0.35
N ARG A 63 -5.58 8.40 -0.09
CA ARG A 63 -6.74 7.51 -0.01
C ARG A 63 -6.55 6.24 -0.84
N GLY A 64 -5.99 6.37 -2.05
CA GLY A 64 -5.66 5.23 -2.91
C GLY A 64 -4.65 4.27 -2.28
N LEU A 65 -3.63 4.79 -1.57
CA LEU A 65 -2.69 3.97 -0.81
C LEU A 65 -3.37 3.27 0.38
N GLU A 66 -4.26 3.94 1.11
CA GLU A 66 -5.01 3.31 2.21
C GLU A 66 -5.93 2.18 1.74
N ASP A 67 -6.63 2.39 0.62
CA ASP A 67 -7.44 1.35 -0.04
C ASP A 67 -6.57 0.17 -0.47
N LEU A 68 -5.44 0.42 -1.12
CA LEU A 68 -4.48 -0.61 -1.52
C LEU A 68 -3.94 -1.40 -0.32
N ARG A 69 -3.60 -0.70 0.77
CA ARG A 69 -3.16 -1.34 2.01
C ARG A 69 -4.26 -2.26 2.55
N THR A 70 -5.50 -1.79 2.57
CA THR A 70 -6.65 -2.53 3.08
C THR A 70 -6.92 -3.78 2.25
N LEU A 71 -6.97 -3.64 0.92
CA LEU A 71 -7.16 -4.75 -0.01
C LEU A 71 -6.08 -5.82 0.15
N ARG A 72 -4.82 -5.42 0.32
CA ARG A 72 -3.69 -6.35 0.48
C ARG A 72 -3.61 -6.96 1.86
N ASN A 73 -4.03 -6.23 2.89
CA ASN A 73 -4.16 -6.77 4.23
C ASN A 73 -5.28 -7.82 4.29
N MET A 74 -6.42 -7.57 3.64
CA MET A 74 -7.50 -8.55 3.50
C MET A 74 -7.07 -9.78 2.68
N SER A 75 -6.27 -9.59 1.63
CA SER A 75 -5.74 -10.70 0.84
C SER A 75 -4.73 -11.57 1.62
N CYS A 76 -4.03 -11.01 2.60
CA CYS A 76 -3.23 -11.77 3.57
C CYS A 76 -4.06 -12.37 4.72
N GLY A 77 -5.31 -11.95 4.88
CA GLY A 77 -6.29 -12.48 5.84
C GLY A 77 -6.99 -13.75 5.39
N GLY A 78 -6.54 -14.38 4.29
CA GLY A 78 -6.94 -15.71 3.84
C GLY A 78 -6.36 -16.86 4.69
N GLY A 79 -6.12 -16.62 5.99
CA GLY A 79 -5.99 -17.69 6.96
C GLY A 79 -7.39 -18.18 7.28
N SER A 80 -7.88 -19.12 6.45
CA SER A 80 -8.99 -20.00 6.82
C SER A 80 -8.90 -20.34 8.30
N ALA A 81 -10.04 -20.24 8.98
CA ALA A 81 -10.25 -20.96 10.21
C ALA A 81 -9.59 -22.34 10.09
N LEU A 82 -8.51 -22.56 10.84
CA LEU A 82 -8.22 -23.91 11.30
C LEU A 82 -9.23 -24.11 12.42
N PRO A 83 -10.33 -24.86 12.23
CA PRO A 83 -10.95 -25.46 13.39
C PRO A 83 -9.90 -26.41 13.94
N PHE A 84 -9.11 -25.96 14.91
CA PHE A 84 -8.49 -26.89 15.86
C PHE A 84 -9.65 -27.49 16.66
N LYS A 85 -10.36 -28.40 15.98
CA LYS A 85 -11.27 -29.36 16.55
C LYS A 85 -10.38 -30.26 17.40
N ASP A 86 -10.40 -29.97 18.69
CA ASP A 86 -10.41 -30.95 19.78
C ASP A 86 -9.85 -32.32 19.39
N ARG A 87 -8.57 -32.57 19.70
CA ARG A 87 -8.02 -33.92 19.62
C ARG A 87 -6.82 -34.13 20.54
N ARG A 88 -7.08 -34.21 21.84
CA ARG A 88 -6.77 -35.38 22.70
C ARG A 88 -6.98 -35.05 24.18
N ASN A 89 -8.22 -35.24 24.62
CA ASN A 89 -8.50 -35.93 25.86
C ASN A 89 -7.95 -37.36 25.74
N THR A 90 -6.90 -37.69 26.48
CA THR A 90 -6.64 -39.08 26.91
C THR A 90 -5.85 -39.03 28.21
N LYS A 91 -6.59 -39.30 29.30
CA LYS A 91 -6.23 -39.96 30.57
C LYS A 91 -4.84 -39.75 31.15
#